data_AF-A0AA97DEG4-F1
#
_entry.id   AF-A0AA97DEG4-F1
#
_cell.length_a   1.000
_cell.length_b   1.000
_cell.length_c   1.000
_cell.angle_alpha   90.00
_cell.angle_beta   90.00
_cell.angle_gamma   90.00
#
_symmetry.space_group_name_H-M   'P 1'
#
loop_
_entity.id
_entity.type
_entity.pdbx_description
1 polymer ?
#
loop_
_entity_poly.entity_id
_entity_poly.type
_entity_poly.pdbx_seq_one_letter_code
_entity_poly.pdbx_strand_id
1 'polypeptide(L)'
;MDREIWSTTEFQEAAKAHFIMLQADFPKKKKNRLSKELQTQNKRLAEKYNPKGHFPYVVVLNPQGNILGSLGYEKTSPALYFKKLMDF
;
A
#
# COMPACT_ATOMS: atom_id res chain seq x y z
N MET A 1 -1.85 11.77 0.10
CA MET A 1 -1.99 10.40 -0.48
C MET A 1 -3.13 9.60 0.13
N ASP A 2 -3.04 9.19 1.40
CA ASP A 2 -4.07 8.33 2.00
C ASP A 2 -5.46 8.97 1.93
N ARG A 3 -5.63 10.16 2.53
CA ARG A 3 -6.90 10.90 2.51
C ARG A 3 -7.36 11.40 1.13
N GLU A 4 -6.44 11.58 0.20
CA GLU A 4 -6.74 12.19 -1.11
C GLU A 4 -7.00 11.16 -2.21
N ILE A 5 -6.46 9.95 -2.07
CA ILE A 5 -6.56 8.88 -3.06
C ILE A 5 -7.20 7.65 -2.43
N TRP A 6 -6.57 7.08 -1.39
CA TRP A 6 -6.95 5.78 -0.82
C TRP A 6 -8.24 5.82 0.00
N SER A 7 -8.54 6.96 0.61
CA SER A 7 -9.75 7.19 1.40
C SER A 7 -10.93 7.68 0.56
N THR A 8 -10.75 7.85 -0.75
CA THR A 8 -11.86 8.24 -1.63
C THR A 8 -12.72 7.02 -1.96
N THR A 9 -14.03 7.22 -1.98
CA THR A 9 -15.00 6.15 -2.26
C THR A 9 -14.76 5.53 -3.64
N GLU A 10 -14.49 6.37 -4.63
CA GLU A 10 -14.24 5.96 -6.02
C GLU A 10 -13.04 5.00 -6.12
N PHE A 11 -11.93 5.29 -5.42
CA PHE A 11 -10.78 4.39 -5.38
C PHE A 11 -11.07 3.11 -4.59
N GLN A 12 -11.77 3.21 -3.45
CA GLN A 12 -12.07 2.04 -2.63
C GLN A 12 -12.99 1.05 -3.32
N GLU A 13 -13.99 1.54 -4.07
CA GLU A 13 -14.89 0.68 -4.84
C GLU A 13 -14.16 0.02 -6.01
N ALA A 14 -13.39 0.78 -6.78
CA ALA A 14 -12.58 0.23 -7.86
C ALA A 14 -11.54 -0.78 -7.35
N ALA A 15 -10.84 -0.45 -6.28
CA ALA A 15 -9.83 -1.32 -5.69
C ALA A 15 -10.43 -2.59 -5.08
N LYS A 16 -11.61 -2.54 -4.46
CA LYS A 16 -12.27 -3.76 -3.94
C LYS A 16 -12.61 -4.78 -5.01
N ALA A 17 -12.93 -4.34 -6.22
CA ALA A 17 -13.27 -5.24 -7.33
C ALA A 17 -12.05 -5.93 -7.94
N HIS A 18 -10.86 -5.30 -7.88
CA HIS A 18 -9.67 -5.74 -8.60
C HIS A 18 -8.51 -6.19 -7.70
N PHE A 19 -8.40 -5.64 -6.49
CA PHE A 19 -7.24 -5.81 -5.63
C PHE A 19 -7.63 -6.19 -4.19
N ILE A 20 -6.77 -7.00 -3.58
CA ILE A 20 -6.80 -7.20 -2.13
C ILE A 20 -5.85 -6.18 -1.52
N MET A 21 -6.43 -5.11 -0.96
CA MET A 21 -5.65 -4.03 -0.36
C MET A 21 -5.13 -4.45 1.02
N LEU A 22 -3.82 -4.33 1.22
CA LEU A 22 -3.17 -4.55 2.51
C LEU A 22 -2.39 -3.31 2.90
N GLN A 23 -2.81 -2.65 3.99
CA GLN A 23 -2.11 -1.50 4.52
C GLN A 23 -1.16 -1.92 5.65
N ALA A 24 0.14 -1.82 5.39
CA ALA A 24 1.17 -2.00 6.41
C ALA A 24 1.53 -0.63 7.03
N ASP A 25 0.94 -0.31 8.18
CA ASP A 25 1.23 0.93 8.90
C ASP A 25 2.46 0.79 9.82
N PHE A 26 3.26 1.87 9.91
CA PHE A 26 4.48 1.95 10.72
C PHE A 26 4.41 3.17 11.66
N PRO A 27 3.52 3.14 12.67
CA PRO A 27 3.28 4.28 13.53
C PRO A 27 4.51 4.59 14.39
N LYS A 28 5.10 5.77 14.21
CA LYS A 28 6.26 6.23 15.00
C LYS A 28 5.89 6.56 16.45
N LYS A 29 4.64 6.95 16.72
CA LYS A 29 4.18 7.33 18.07
C LYS A 29 3.73 6.09 18.85
N LYS A 30 4.20 5.96 20.10
CA LYS A 30 3.80 4.86 21.01
C LYS A 30 2.28 4.76 21.22
N LYS A 31 1.55 5.88 21.13
CA LYS A 31 0.09 5.93 21.30
C LYS A 31 -0.70 5.18 20.21
N ASN A 32 -0.13 5.02 19.02
CA ASN A 32 -0.75 4.30 17.91
C ASN A 32 -0.04 2.97 17.64
N ARG A 33 0.69 2.44 18.63
CA ARG A 33 1.51 1.26 18.46
C ARG A 33 0.60 0.05 18.18
N LEU A 34 0.82 -0.58 17.04
CA LEU A 34 0.18 -1.85 16.68
C LEU A 34 0.66 -2.97 17.61
N SER A 35 -0.14 -4.03 17.76
CA SER A 35 0.26 -5.25 18.48
C SER A 35 1.60 -5.80 17.98
N LYS A 36 2.36 -6.49 18.85
CA LYS A 36 3.70 -7.03 18.50
C LYS A 36 3.65 -7.94 17.28
N GLU A 37 2.60 -8.75 17.15
CA GLU A 37 2.37 -9.63 16.02
C GLU A 37 2.22 -8.85 14.72
N LEU A 38 1.32 -7.85 14.70
CA LEU A 38 1.09 -7.00 13.53
C LEU A 38 2.33 -6.20 13.15
N GLN A 39 3.07 -5.68 14.13
CA GLN A 39 4.36 -5.02 13.88
C GLN A 39 5.37 -5.96 13.23
N THR A 40 5.44 -7.22 13.68
CA THR A 40 6.36 -8.21 13.13
C THR A 40 5.96 -8.58 11.70
N GLN A 41 4.66 -8.76 11.45
CA GLN A 41 4.14 -9.03 10.11
C GLN A 41 4.40 -7.85 9.15
N ASN A 42 4.10 -6.61 9.57
CA ASN A 42 4.36 -5.42 8.76
C ASN A 42 5.85 -5.23 8.50
N LYS A 43 6.72 -5.44 9.51
CA LYS A 43 8.17 -5.39 9.32
C LYS A 43 8.65 -6.42 8.32
N ARG A 44 8.21 -7.68 8.41
CA ARG A 44 8.56 -8.72 7.44
C ARG A 44 8.15 -8.35 6.01
N LEU A 45 6.97 -7.75 5.84
CA LEU A 45 6.51 -7.26 4.54
C LEU A 45 7.39 -6.12 4.03
N ALA A 46 7.72 -5.14 4.88
CA ALA A 46 8.62 -4.05 4.49
C ALA A 46 10.04 -4.53 4.19
N GLU A 47 10.59 -5.45 4.97
CA GLU A 47 11.92 -6.02 4.69
C GLU A 47 11.94 -6.78 3.36
N LYS A 48 10.87 -7.52 3.04
CA LYS A 48 10.77 -8.30 1.80
C LYS A 48 10.55 -7.43 0.57
N TYR A 49 9.64 -6.44 0.65
CA TYR A 49 9.17 -5.70 -0.53
C TYR A 49 9.64 -4.23 -0.58
N ASN A 50 10.08 -3.66 0.54
CA ASN A 50 10.56 -2.27 0.65
C ASN A 50 11.86 -2.17 1.48
N PRO A 51 12.95 -2.88 1.09
CA PRO A 51 14.19 -2.91 1.87
C PRO A 51 14.85 -1.54 2.01
N LYS A 52 14.53 -0.59 1.13
CA LYS A 52 15.04 0.78 1.16
C LYS A 52 14.27 1.71 2.10
N GLY A 53 13.12 1.27 2.62
CA GLY A 53 12.30 2.06 3.54
C GLY A 53 11.73 3.34 2.91
N HIS A 54 11.34 3.29 1.64
CA HIS A 54 10.68 4.43 1.00
C HIS A 54 9.23 4.55 1.50
N PHE A 55 8.81 5.76 1.82
CA PHE A 55 7.43 6.05 2.21
C PHE A 55 6.98 7.38 1.63
N PRO A 56 5.76 7.46 1.05
CA PRO A 56 4.81 6.36 0.79
C PRO A 56 5.30 5.42 -0.32
N TYR A 57 5.05 4.12 -0.17
CA TYR A 57 5.44 3.09 -1.14
C TYR A 57 4.35 2.03 -1.26
N VAL A 58 3.99 1.72 -2.50
CA VAL A 58 2.90 0.82 -2.87
C VAL A 58 3.48 -0.23 -3.79
N VAL A 59 3.17 -1.49 -3.53
CA VAL A 59 3.67 -2.62 -4.31
C VAL A 59 2.48 -3.44 -4.76
N VAL A 60 2.43 -3.74 -6.05
CA VAL A 60 1.46 -4.65 -6.63
C VAL A 60 2.10 -6.03 -6.67
N LEU A 61 1.45 -6.99 -6.03
CA LEU A 61 1.90 -8.38 -5.95
C LEU A 61 0.93 -9.27 -6.72
N ASN A 62 1.45 -10.29 -7.39
CA ASN A 62 0.62 -11.36 -7.92
C ASN A 62 0.18 -12.34 -6.80
N PRO A 63 -0.78 -13.24 -7.06
CA PRO A 63 -1.24 -14.22 -6.07
C PRO A 63 -0.14 -15.16 -5.54
N GLN A 64 0.96 -15.32 -6.28
CA GLN A 64 2.13 -16.12 -5.89
C GLN A 64 3.11 -15.32 -4.99
N GLY A 65 2.89 -14.02 -4.78
CA GLY A 65 3.75 -13.15 -3.96
C GLY A 65 4.96 -12.56 -4.71
N ASN A 66 4.96 -12.60 -6.04
CA ASN A 66 5.94 -11.90 -6.88
C ASN A 66 5.52 -10.45 -7.10
N ILE A 67 6.49 -9.55 -7.19
CA ILE A 67 6.27 -8.13 -7.45
C ILE A 67 5.94 -7.95 -8.95
N LEU A 68 4.73 -7.49 -9.26
CA LEU A 68 4.35 -7.05 -10.60
C LEU A 68 4.87 -5.65 -10.87
N GLY A 69 4.77 -4.78 -9.86
CA GLY A 69 5.23 -3.41 -9.96
C GLY A 69 5.22 -2.68 -8.63
N SER A 70 5.75 -1.47 -8.64
CA SER A 70 5.76 -0.59 -7.48
C SER A 70 5.49 0.84 -7.88
N LEU A 71 4.72 1.54 -7.05
CA LEU A 71 4.43 2.97 -7.18
C LEU A 71 4.82 3.70 -5.90
N GLY A 72 5.37 4.89 -6.07
CA GLY A 72 5.56 5.82 -4.97
C GLY A 72 4.33 6.70 -4.74
N TYR A 73 4.50 7.67 -3.86
CA TYR A 73 3.59 8.81 -3.82
C TYR A 73 3.71 9.64 -5.09
N GLU A 74 2.57 9.89 -5.72
CA GLU A 74 2.47 10.82 -6.81
C GLU A 74 1.27 11.73 -6.58
N LYS A 75 1.42 13.01 -6.89
CA LYS A 75 0.34 13.99 -6.77
C LYS A 75 -0.56 13.88 -8.00
N THR A 76 -1.46 12.91 -7.98
CA THR A 76 -2.37 12.62 -9.09
C THR A 76 -3.78 12.30 -8.59
N SER A 77 -4.74 12.23 -9.51
CA SER A 77 -6.13 11.89 -9.21
C SER A 77 -6.30 10.40 -8.87
N PRO A 78 -7.29 10.03 -8.04
CA PRO A 78 -7.49 8.64 -7.63
C PRO A 78 -7.68 7.67 -8.80
N ALA A 79 -8.44 8.08 -9.83
CA ALA A 79 -8.66 7.31 -11.05
C ALA A 79 -7.36 7.08 -11.85
N LEU A 80 -6.48 8.09 -11.96
CA LEU A 80 -5.22 7.93 -12.69
C LEU A 80 -4.25 7.04 -11.91
N TYR A 81 -4.23 7.19 -10.58
CA TYR A 81 -3.44 6.32 -9.70
C TYR A 81 -3.88 4.86 -9.82
N PHE A 82 -5.20 4.61 -9.80
CA PHE A 82 -5.77 3.28 -10.00
C PHE A 82 -5.41 2.70 -11.37
N LYS A 83 -5.52 3.51 -12.43
CA LYS A 83 -5.13 3.08 -13.78
C LYS A 83 -3.67 2.65 -13.85
N LYS A 84 -2.76 3.38 -13.18
CA LYS A 84 -1.34 2.99 -13.09
C LYS A 84 -1.14 1.68 -12.34
N LEU A 85 -1.90 1.42 -11.28
CA LEU A 85 -1.85 0.15 -10.56
C LEU A 85 -2.31 -1.03 -11.43
N MET A 86 -3.29 -0.80 -12.29
CA MET A 86 -3.82 -1.80 -13.23
C MET A 86 -2.93 -2.05 -14.45
N ASP A 87 -1.94 -1.19 -14.71
CA ASP A 87 -1.04 -1.30 -15.86
C ASP A 87 0.13 -2.27 -15.63
N PHE A 88 0.31 -2.73 -14.38
CA PHE A 88 1.29 -3.77 -14.00
C PHE A 88 0.72 -5.17 -14.14
#